data_AF-X6NFT9-F1
#
_entry.id   AF-X6NFT9-F1
#
_cell.length_a   1.000
_cell.length_b   1.000
_cell.length_c   1.000
_cell.angle_alpha   90.00
_cell.angle_beta   90.00
_cell.angle_gamma   90.00
#
_symmetry.space_group_name_H-M   'P 1'
#
loop_
_entity.id
_entity.type
_entity.pdbx_description
1 polymer ?
#
loop_
_entity_poly.entity_id
_entity_poly.type
_entity_poly.pdbx_seq_one_letter_code
_entity_poly.pdbx_strand_id
1 'polypeptide(L)'
;FENVSVVVFVASLSSFDEQMYDDETVNSLQDSIALFKEICELRYFAHQHMILILNKQDLLQEKLNAGMRICLCETIFFFFKKKAIKHYYIQCKRLKDFPATEDYTGKDDDVEESVKHIESKFQLAFLQAIGQLRKSTAVDIQSAAEKRRLFVRYTCAYKIESVRSVFDDIAGILTGKITPNEIHSTT
;
A
#
# COMPACT_ATOMS: atom_id res chain seq x y z
N PHE A 1 -19.20 13.67 -3.51
CA PHE A 1 -18.53 13.60 -2.20
C PHE A 1 -18.16 15.02 -1.72
N GLU A 2 -19.15 15.87 -1.44
CA GLU A 2 -18.98 17.27 -0.97
C GLU A 2 -17.90 17.36 0.15
N ASN A 3 -16.89 18.24 0.08
CA ASN A 3 -15.96 18.56 1.20
C ASN A 3 -14.97 17.47 1.68
N VAL A 4 -14.40 16.67 0.77
CA VAL A 4 -13.25 15.80 1.12
C VAL A 4 -11.98 16.65 1.22
N SER A 5 -11.33 16.65 2.39
CA SER A 5 -10.08 17.37 2.60
C SER A 5 -8.84 16.54 2.23
N VAL A 6 -8.85 15.24 2.55
CA VAL A 6 -7.76 14.30 2.29
C VAL A 6 -8.35 12.93 1.98
N VAL A 7 -7.70 12.18 1.09
CA VAL A 7 -8.05 10.79 0.81
C VAL A 7 -7.05 9.88 1.50
N VAL A 8 -7.54 8.94 2.30
CA VAL A 8 -6.71 7.92 2.95
C VAL A 8 -6.92 6.59 2.22
N PHE A 9 -5.82 6.02 1.73
CA PHE A 9 -5.77 4.72 1.11
C PHE A 9 -4.97 3.76 1.98
N VAL A 10 -5.49 2.56 2.21
CA VAL A 10 -4.83 1.54 3.03
C VAL A 10 -4.49 0.34 2.14
N ALA A 11 -3.22 -0.04 2.12
CA ALA A 11 -2.72 -1.21 1.42
C ALA A 11 -2.01 -2.17 2.37
N SER A 12 -2.12 -3.46 2.08
CA SER A 12 -1.48 -4.53 2.85
C SER A 12 -0.12 -4.87 2.24
N LEU A 13 0.97 -4.67 2.99
CA LEU A 13 2.32 -5.04 2.58
C LEU A 13 2.48 -6.56 2.45
N SER A 14 1.75 -7.32 3.25
CA SER A 14 1.85 -8.78 3.27
C SER A 14 1.16 -9.47 2.08
N SER A 15 0.43 -8.75 1.25
CA SER A 15 -0.43 -9.33 0.20
C SER A 15 0.30 -9.52 -1.14
N PHE A 16 1.63 -9.42 -1.15
CA PHE A 16 2.47 -9.63 -2.34
C PHE A 16 2.40 -11.07 -2.87
N ASP A 17 2.07 -12.04 -2.02
CA ASP A 17 1.93 -13.47 -2.32
C ASP A 17 0.46 -13.94 -2.34
N GLU A 18 -0.49 -13.05 -2.08
CA GLU A 18 -1.93 -13.36 -1.97
C GLU A 18 -2.63 -13.17 -3.32
N GLN A 19 -3.61 -14.03 -3.61
CA GLN A 19 -4.52 -13.89 -4.75
C GLN A 19 -5.83 -13.23 -4.30
N MET A 20 -6.50 -12.52 -5.20
CA MET A 20 -7.80 -11.93 -4.91
C MET A 20 -8.86 -13.02 -4.65
N TYR A 21 -9.79 -12.74 -3.73
CA TYR A 21 -10.86 -13.70 -3.40
C TYR A 21 -11.79 -13.96 -4.59
N ASP A 22 -12.06 -12.91 -5.38
CA ASP A 22 -12.99 -12.97 -6.52
C ASP A 22 -12.33 -13.47 -7.81
N ASP A 23 -10.99 -13.35 -7.92
CA ASP A 23 -10.21 -13.83 -9.08
C ASP A 23 -8.85 -14.36 -8.62
N GLU A 24 -8.74 -15.69 -8.56
CA GLU A 24 -7.51 -16.39 -8.17
C GLU A 24 -6.34 -16.17 -9.17
N THR A 25 -6.58 -15.56 -10.34
CA THR A 25 -5.50 -15.26 -11.30
C THR A 25 -4.80 -13.93 -11.02
N VAL A 26 -5.41 -13.07 -10.21
CA VAL A 26 -4.93 -11.71 -9.95
C VAL A 26 -4.24 -11.65 -8.58
N ASN A 27 -3.03 -11.09 -8.57
CA ASN A 27 -2.29 -10.83 -7.34
C ASN A 27 -2.89 -9.63 -6.58
N SER A 28 -3.12 -9.80 -5.27
CA SER A 28 -3.82 -8.80 -4.45
C SER A 28 -3.04 -7.49 -4.26
N LEU A 29 -1.70 -7.55 -4.16
CA LEU A 29 -0.88 -6.34 -4.10
C LEU A 29 -0.90 -5.59 -5.44
N GLN A 30 -0.80 -6.31 -6.56
CA GLN A 30 -0.88 -5.70 -7.90
C GLN A 30 -2.22 -5.01 -8.11
N ASP A 31 -3.32 -5.66 -7.73
CA ASP A 31 -4.66 -5.07 -7.76
C ASP A 31 -4.75 -3.82 -6.90
N SER A 32 -4.22 -3.87 -5.67
CA SER A 32 -4.17 -2.71 -4.76
C SER A 32 -3.42 -1.52 -5.37
N ILE A 33 -2.30 -1.75 -6.07
CA ILE A 33 -1.53 -0.72 -6.76
C ILE A 33 -2.34 -0.13 -7.92
N ALA A 34 -3.01 -0.97 -8.70
CA ALA A 34 -3.86 -0.55 -9.82
C ALA A 34 -5.03 0.31 -9.32
N LEU A 35 -5.76 -0.16 -8.31
CA LEU A 35 -6.86 0.57 -7.69
C LEU A 35 -6.40 1.91 -7.11
N PHE A 36 -5.25 1.94 -6.43
CA PHE A 36 -4.69 3.18 -5.92
C PHE A 36 -4.43 4.20 -7.03
N LYS A 37 -3.86 3.75 -8.16
CA LYS A 37 -3.64 4.60 -9.34
C LYS A 37 -4.95 5.17 -9.87
N GLU A 38 -5.97 4.33 -10.04
CA GLU A 38 -7.29 4.75 -10.54
C GLU A 38 -7.91 5.83 -9.65
N ILE A 39 -7.86 5.63 -8.32
CA ILE A 39 -8.32 6.64 -7.35
C ILE A 39 -7.52 7.94 -7.48
N CYS A 40 -6.20 7.85 -7.72
CA CYS A 40 -5.37 9.02 -7.96
C CYS A 40 -5.72 9.73 -9.29
N GLU A 41 -6.22 9.04 -10.30
CA GLU A 41 -6.59 9.61 -11.59
C GLU A 41 -7.99 10.26 -11.59
N LEU A 42 -8.81 10.01 -10.56
CA LEU A 42 -10.11 10.64 -10.43
C LEU A 42 -9.98 12.15 -10.33
N ARG A 43 -10.53 12.88 -11.31
CA ARG A 43 -10.63 14.35 -11.31
C ARG A 43 -11.29 14.90 -10.05
N TYR A 44 -12.20 14.10 -9.47
CA TYR A 44 -12.87 14.42 -8.21
C TYR A 44 -11.90 14.69 -7.06
N PHE A 45 -10.76 13.98 -7.05
CA PHE A 45 -9.74 14.08 -6.00
C PHE A 45 -8.51 14.90 -6.44
N ALA A 46 -8.59 15.65 -7.54
CA ALA A 46 -7.46 16.39 -8.09
C ALA A 46 -6.88 17.43 -7.12
N HIS A 47 -7.70 17.97 -6.23
CA HIS A 47 -7.31 18.98 -5.23
C HIS A 47 -6.91 18.37 -3.88
N GLN A 48 -7.14 17.06 -3.67
CA GLN A 48 -7.00 16.41 -2.39
C GLN A 48 -5.65 15.72 -2.27
N HIS A 49 -4.97 15.93 -1.14
CA HIS A 49 -3.78 15.15 -0.82
C HIS A 49 -4.13 13.67 -0.59
N MET A 50 -3.17 12.79 -0.88
CA MET A 50 -3.28 11.35 -0.68
C MET A 50 -2.43 10.94 0.52
N ILE A 51 -3.00 10.15 1.42
CA ILE A 51 -2.27 9.45 2.47
C ILE A 51 -2.32 7.96 2.15
N LEU A 52 -1.16 7.35 2.00
CA LEU A 52 -1.00 5.92 1.82
C LEU A 52 -0.55 5.30 3.13
N ILE A 53 -1.37 4.41 3.66
CA ILE A 53 -1.05 3.61 4.83
C ILE A 53 -0.66 2.22 4.35
N LEU A 54 0.62 1.88 4.51
CA LEU A 54 1.18 0.56 4.28
C LEU A 54 1.10 -0.23 5.59
N ASN A 55 0.17 -1.16 5.65
CA ASN A 55 -0.16 -1.95 6.83
C ASN A 55 0.46 -3.35 6.78
N LYS A 56 0.49 -4.03 7.92
CA LYS A 56 0.99 -5.40 8.10
C LYS A 56 2.49 -5.56 7.79
N GLN A 57 3.28 -4.55 8.13
CA GLN A 57 4.74 -4.62 8.00
C GLN A 57 5.33 -5.77 8.84
N ASP A 58 4.72 -6.05 9.98
CA ASP A 58 5.03 -7.18 10.84
C ASP A 58 4.83 -8.52 10.14
N LEU A 59 3.71 -8.70 9.45
CA LEU A 59 3.44 -9.94 8.71
C LEU A 59 4.37 -10.08 7.48
N LEU A 60 4.71 -8.97 6.82
CA LEU A 60 5.74 -8.99 5.77
C LEU A 60 7.08 -9.48 6.34
N GLN A 61 7.50 -8.96 7.49
CA GLN A 61 8.74 -9.37 8.16
C GLN A 61 8.72 -10.85 8.54
N GLU A 62 7.61 -11.36 9.07
CA GLU A 62 7.45 -12.79 9.36
C GLU A 62 7.58 -13.66 8.11
N LYS A 63 6.94 -13.26 7.00
CA LYS A 63 7.01 -13.98 5.72
C LYS A 63 8.43 -14.01 5.13
N LEU A 64 9.16 -12.89 5.20
CA LEU A 64 10.55 -12.79 4.73
C LEU A 64 11.51 -13.60 5.64
N ASN A 65 11.39 -13.47 6.96
CA ASN A 65 12.22 -14.18 7.94
C ASN A 65 12.00 -15.70 7.93
N ALA A 66 10.78 -16.15 7.63
CA ALA A 66 10.51 -17.56 7.42
C ALA A 66 11.29 -18.13 6.21
N GLY A 67 11.93 -17.27 5.41
CA GLY A 67 12.66 -17.64 4.20
C GLY A 67 11.77 -18.28 3.15
N MET A 68 10.44 -18.10 3.30
CA MET A 68 9.44 -18.99 2.74
C MET A 68 9.87 -20.45 2.96
N ARG A 69 9.88 -20.93 4.21
CA ARG A 69 9.88 -22.36 4.52
C ARG A 69 8.47 -22.75 4.93
N ILE A 70 7.98 -23.82 4.31
CA ILE A 70 6.70 -24.51 4.52
C ILE A 70 6.01 -24.06 5.81
N CYS A 71 5.12 -23.08 5.72
CA CYS A 71 4.06 -22.97 6.72
C CYS A 71 3.11 -24.13 6.44
N LEU A 72 3.24 -25.21 7.22
CA LEU A 72 2.09 -26.04 7.54
C LEU A 72 1.15 -25.14 8.35
N CYS A 73 0.36 -24.33 7.66
CA CYS A 73 -0.76 -23.67 8.30
C CYS A 73 -1.79 -24.77 8.54
N GLU A 74 -1.75 -25.42 9.70
CA GLU A 74 -2.96 -25.99 10.27
C GLU A 74 -3.86 -24.80 10.63
N THR A 75 -4.62 -24.33 9.65
CA THR A 75 -5.58 -23.25 9.88
C THR A 75 -6.67 -23.81 10.78
N ILE A 76 -6.64 -23.47 12.08
CA ILE A 76 -7.82 -23.57 12.94
C ILE A 76 -8.78 -22.48 12.46
N PHE A 77 -9.58 -22.84 11.45
CA PHE A 77 -10.75 -22.09 11.02
C PHE A 77 -11.86 -22.32 12.06
N PHE A 78 -11.74 -21.72 13.24
CA PHE A 78 -12.84 -21.69 14.20
C PHE A 78 -13.83 -20.62 13.76
N PHE A 79 -14.72 -20.99 12.84
CA PHE A 79 -16.17 -20.86 12.97
C PHE A 79 -16.88 -21.15 11.62
N PHE A 80 -17.87 -22.03 11.70
CA PHE A 80 -18.90 -22.39 10.71
C PHE A 80 -18.59 -23.38 9.57
N LYS A 81 -19.01 -24.63 9.87
CA LYS A 81 -19.64 -25.67 9.02
C LYS A 81 -18.86 -26.29 7.85
N LYS A 82 -18.45 -27.54 8.11
CA LYS A 82 -18.42 -28.72 7.21
C LYS A 82 -18.24 -28.41 5.71
N LYS A 83 -16.98 -28.28 5.27
CA LYS A 83 -16.52 -28.70 3.94
C LYS A 83 -15.00 -28.92 4.00
N ALA A 84 -14.52 -29.80 3.12
CA ALA A 84 -13.20 -30.43 3.12
C ALA A 84 -12.03 -29.49 3.47
N ILE A 85 -11.12 -29.98 4.32
CA ILE A 85 -9.82 -29.36 4.59
C ILE A 85 -9.00 -29.49 3.30
N LYS A 86 -8.94 -28.43 2.49
CA LYS A 86 -7.97 -28.34 1.41
C LYS A 86 -6.63 -28.00 2.06
N HIS A 87 -5.68 -28.94 2.05
CA HIS A 87 -4.28 -28.62 2.33
C HIS A 87 -3.78 -27.66 1.25
N TYR A 88 -3.69 -26.37 1.58
CA TYR A 88 -3.06 -25.38 0.71
C TYR A 88 -1.55 -25.43 0.96
N TYR A 89 -0.82 -26.15 0.11
CA TYR A 89 0.63 -26.08 0.11
C TYR A 89 1.04 -24.74 -0.53
N ILE A 90 1.39 -23.74 0.28
CA ILE A 90 1.99 -22.51 -0.22
C ILE A 90 3.40 -22.86 -0.69
N GLN A 91 3.59 -22.92 -2.01
CA GLN A 91 4.92 -23.03 -2.59
C GLN A 91 5.72 -21.80 -2.18
N CYS A 92 6.92 -22.09 -1.68
CA CYS A 92 7.86 -21.13 -1.15
C CYS A 92 8.55 -20.34 -2.27
N LYS A 93 7.87 -19.32 -2.78
CA LYS A 93 8.34 -18.38 -3.79
C LYS A 93 9.00 -17.14 -3.17
N ARG A 94 10.07 -16.65 -3.76
CA ARG A 94 10.75 -15.41 -3.33
C ARG A 94 9.93 -14.20 -3.72
N LEU A 95 10.24 -13.02 -3.15
CA LEU A 95 9.53 -11.78 -3.48
C LEU A 95 9.55 -11.49 -4.99
N LYS A 96 10.70 -11.71 -5.66
CA LYS A 96 10.85 -11.57 -7.11
C LYS A 96 10.06 -12.57 -7.97
N ASP A 97 9.55 -13.65 -7.39
CA ASP A 97 8.83 -14.68 -8.15
C ASP A 97 7.33 -14.34 -8.32
N PHE A 98 6.89 -13.20 -7.76
CA PHE A 98 5.52 -12.71 -7.86
C PHE A 98 5.44 -11.55 -8.86
N PRO A 99 4.42 -11.51 -9.74
CA PRO A 99 4.27 -10.47 -10.76
C PRO A 99 4.30 -9.03 -10.23
N ALA A 100 3.77 -8.79 -9.02
CA ALA A 100 3.76 -7.47 -8.40
C ALA A 100 5.17 -6.93 -8.06
N THR A 101 6.14 -7.83 -7.91
CA THR A 101 7.48 -7.55 -7.38
C THR A 101 8.57 -8.23 -8.20
N GLU A 102 8.30 -8.58 -9.46
CA GLU A 102 9.20 -9.31 -10.34
C GLU A 102 10.54 -8.60 -10.60
N ASP A 103 10.54 -7.27 -10.48
CA ASP A 103 11.70 -6.39 -10.65
C ASP A 103 12.45 -6.12 -9.34
N TYR A 104 12.10 -6.81 -8.24
CA TYR A 104 12.82 -6.70 -6.98
C TYR A 104 14.23 -7.28 -7.12
N THR A 105 15.25 -6.44 -6.93
CA THR A 105 16.67 -6.82 -7.00
C THR A 105 17.34 -6.95 -5.63
N GLY A 106 16.62 -6.62 -4.57
CA GLY A 106 17.13 -6.62 -3.21
C GLY A 106 17.32 -8.00 -2.61
N LYS A 107 17.73 -8.05 -1.34
CA LYS A 107 17.87 -9.33 -0.63
C LYS A 107 16.51 -9.87 -0.20
N ASP A 108 16.37 -11.20 -0.24
CA ASP A 108 15.11 -11.88 0.10
C ASP A 108 14.75 -11.77 1.61
N ASP A 109 15.71 -11.45 2.47
CA ASP A 109 15.56 -11.31 3.93
C ASP A 109 15.57 -9.84 4.42
N ASP A 110 15.74 -8.88 3.50
CA ASP A 110 15.77 -7.46 3.84
C ASP A 110 14.37 -6.86 3.82
N VAL A 111 13.79 -6.72 5.01
CA VAL A 111 12.46 -6.16 5.22
C VAL A 111 12.42 -4.69 4.82
N GLU A 112 13.46 -3.92 5.12
CA GLU A 112 13.47 -2.49 4.83
C GLU A 112 13.53 -2.23 3.33
N GLU A 113 14.37 -2.97 2.62
CA GLU A 113 14.47 -2.91 1.16
C GLU A 113 13.17 -3.40 0.48
N SER A 114 12.57 -4.48 0.99
CA SER A 114 11.29 -5.00 0.49
C SER A 114 10.15 -3.99 0.67
N VAL A 115 10.06 -3.36 1.85
CA VAL A 115 9.07 -2.33 2.14
C VAL A 115 9.26 -1.13 1.21
N LYS A 116 10.49 -0.65 1.05
CA LYS A 116 10.82 0.46 0.13
C LYS A 116 10.50 0.11 -1.32
N HIS A 117 10.72 -1.14 -1.74
CA HIS A 117 10.36 -1.58 -3.09
C HIS A 117 8.86 -1.48 -3.32
N ILE A 118 8.05 -2.02 -2.41
CA ILE A 118 6.59 -1.95 -2.50
C ILE A 118 6.12 -0.49 -2.43
N GLU A 119 6.68 0.32 -1.53
CA GLU A 119 6.42 1.76 -1.47
C GLU A 119 6.68 2.43 -2.83
N SER A 120 7.83 2.14 -3.45
CA SER A 120 8.22 2.73 -4.72
C SER A 120 7.19 2.47 -5.83
N LYS A 121 6.54 1.30 -5.84
CA LYS A 121 5.47 0.98 -6.79
C LYS A 121 4.26 1.88 -6.62
N PHE A 122 3.83 2.11 -5.39
CA PHE A 122 2.74 3.05 -5.10
C PHE A 122 3.13 4.50 -5.43
N GLN A 123 4.36 4.92 -5.11
CA GLN A 123 4.86 6.24 -5.47
C GLN A 123 4.87 6.44 -7.00
N LEU A 124 5.35 5.45 -7.76
CA LEU A 124 5.32 5.47 -9.22
C LEU A 124 3.89 5.54 -9.75
N ALA A 125 2.97 4.75 -9.20
CA ALA A 125 1.55 4.79 -9.56
C ALA A 125 0.94 6.19 -9.34
N PHE A 126 1.27 6.84 -8.21
CA PHE A 126 0.85 8.21 -7.92
C PHE A 126 1.40 9.23 -8.92
N LEU A 127 2.69 9.14 -9.25
CA LEU A 127 3.33 10.03 -10.23
C LEU A 127 2.75 9.86 -11.64
N GLN A 128 2.47 8.62 -12.03
CA GLN A 128 1.79 8.32 -13.29
C GLN A 128 0.39 8.95 -13.34
N ALA A 129 -0.37 8.83 -12.24
CA ALA A 129 -1.70 9.41 -12.13
C ALA A 129 -1.68 10.95 -12.21
N ILE A 130 -0.73 11.62 -11.53
CA ILE A 130 -0.51 13.06 -11.66
C ILE A 130 -0.18 13.42 -13.12
N GLY A 131 0.68 12.62 -13.77
CA GLY A 131 1.03 12.81 -15.17
C GLY A 131 -0.20 12.77 -16.10
N GLN A 132 -1.19 11.92 -15.81
CA GLN A 132 -2.45 11.89 -16.56
C GLN A 132 -3.33 13.11 -16.26
N LEU A 133 -3.44 13.51 -14.99
CA LEU A 133 -4.21 14.70 -14.61
C LEU A 133 -3.66 15.99 -15.25
N ARG A 134 -2.33 16.09 -15.42
CA ARG A 134 -1.68 17.21 -16.11
C ARG A 134 -2.03 17.31 -17.59
N LYS A 135 -2.39 16.20 -18.25
CA LYS A 135 -2.81 16.20 -19.66
C LYS A 135 -4.28 16.63 -19.83
N SER A 136 -5.02 16.79 -18.73
CA SER A 136 -6.40 17.28 -18.78
C SER A 136 -6.47 18.69 -19.38
N THR A 137 -7.53 19.02 -20.11
CA THR A 137 -7.72 20.34 -20.74
C THR A 137 -8.06 21.45 -19.74
N ALA A 138 -8.40 21.09 -18.50
CA ALA A 138 -8.85 22.02 -17.48
C ALA A 138 -7.66 22.53 -16.65
N VAL A 139 -7.39 23.84 -16.73
CA VAL A 139 -6.22 24.50 -16.11
C VAL A 139 -6.23 24.41 -14.58
N ASP A 140 -7.43 24.45 -13.99
CA ASP A 140 -7.65 24.24 -12.56
C ASP A 140 -7.13 22.86 -12.11
N ILE A 141 -7.49 21.80 -12.84
CA ILE A 141 -7.06 20.42 -12.56
C ILE A 141 -5.54 20.28 -12.72
N GLN A 142 -4.94 20.90 -13.74
CA GLN A 142 -3.49 20.88 -13.94
C GLN A 142 -2.76 21.50 -12.75
N SER A 143 -3.16 22.70 -12.34
CA SER A 143 -2.57 23.43 -11.22
C SER A 143 -2.78 22.72 -9.87
N ALA A 144 -3.91 22.02 -9.72
CA ALA A 144 -4.21 21.22 -8.54
C ALA A 144 -3.32 19.98 -8.46
N ALA A 145 -3.16 19.27 -9.57
CA ALA A 145 -2.33 18.08 -9.65
C ALA A 145 -0.86 18.35 -9.28
N GLU A 146 -0.34 19.53 -9.59
CA GLU A 146 1.03 19.94 -9.21
C GLU A 146 1.22 20.18 -7.70
N LYS A 147 0.16 20.62 -7.02
CA LYS A 147 0.16 20.88 -5.58
C LYS A 147 -0.17 19.64 -4.76
N ARG A 148 -0.70 18.60 -5.40
CA ARG A 148 -1.02 17.33 -4.77
C ARG A 148 0.22 16.66 -4.22
N ARG A 149 0.07 15.98 -3.09
CA ARG A 149 1.16 15.31 -2.37
C ARG A 149 0.70 13.92 -1.93
N LEU A 150 1.66 13.02 -1.83
CA LEU A 150 1.49 11.68 -1.29
C LEU A 150 2.26 11.61 0.04
N PHE A 151 1.57 11.26 1.11
CA PHE A 151 2.17 11.00 2.41
C PHE A 151 2.11 9.50 2.67
N VAL A 152 3.26 8.87 2.85
CA VAL A 152 3.34 7.42 3.12
C VAL A 152 3.55 7.19 4.61
N ARG A 153 2.80 6.24 5.17
CA ARG A 153 2.88 5.85 6.57
C ARG A 153 2.87 4.34 6.71
N TYR A 154 3.68 3.88 7.66
CA TYR A 154 3.83 2.47 7.97
C TYR A 154 3.08 2.14 9.25
N THR A 155 2.29 1.07 9.22
CA THR A 155 1.52 0.63 10.38
C THR A 155 1.75 -0.85 10.66
N CYS A 156 1.81 -1.17 11.95
CA CYS A 156 1.84 -2.54 12.47
C CYS A 156 0.61 -2.74 13.35
N ALA A 157 -0.03 -3.91 13.28
CA ALA A 157 -1.31 -4.18 13.96
C ALA A 157 -1.25 -4.02 15.49
N TYR A 158 -0.06 -4.14 16.10
CA TYR A 158 0.15 -4.06 17.54
C TYR A 158 0.67 -2.69 18.03
N LYS A 159 1.04 -1.77 17.14
CA LYS A 159 1.60 -0.45 17.52
C LYS A 159 0.54 0.64 17.36
N ILE A 160 -0.19 0.91 18.45
CA ILE A 160 -1.18 1.99 18.54
C ILE A 160 -0.56 3.38 18.22
N GLU A 161 0.73 3.56 18.54
CA GLU A 161 1.47 4.81 18.28
C GLU A 161 1.59 5.13 16.79
N SER A 162 1.71 4.12 15.93
CA SER A 162 1.81 4.31 14.47
C SER A 162 0.52 4.85 13.85
N VAL A 163 -0.63 4.59 14.47
CA VAL A 163 -1.91 5.13 13.99
C VAL A 163 -2.13 6.56 14.50
N ARG A 164 -1.66 6.87 15.71
CA ARG A 164 -1.75 8.21 16.28
C ARG A 164 -0.96 9.24 15.47
N SER A 165 0.24 8.89 15.03
CA SER A 165 1.05 9.78 14.18
C SER A 165 0.37 10.09 12.84
N VAL A 166 -0.34 9.13 12.23
CA VAL A 166 -1.14 9.37 11.02
C VAL A 166 -2.21 10.43 11.27
N PHE A 167 -2.90 10.37 12.40
CA PHE A 167 -3.92 11.37 12.75
C PHE A 167 -3.31 12.74 13.06
N ASP A 168 -2.14 12.79 13.68
CA ASP A 168 -1.40 14.04 13.93
C ASP A 168 -0.94 14.67 12.61
N ASP A 169 -0.49 13.86 11.64
CA ASP A 169 -0.14 14.32 10.31
C ASP A 169 -1.35 14.85 9.54
N ILE A 170 -2.48 14.13 9.58
CA ILE A 170 -3.74 14.59 8.99
C ILE A 170 -4.12 15.95 9.60
N ALA A 171 -4.09 16.06 10.93
CA ALA A 171 -4.38 17.31 11.60
C ALA A 171 -3.39 18.41 11.20
N GLY A 172 -2.10 18.10 11.06
CA GLY A 172 -1.07 19.04 10.64
C GLY A 172 -1.23 19.53 9.19
N ILE A 173 -1.60 18.64 8.27
CA ILE A 173 -1.92 18.98 6.87
C ILE A 173 -3.17 19.86 6.81
N LEU A 174 -4.23 19.49 7.53
CA LEU A 174 -5.50 20.24 7.55
C LEU A 174 -5.37 21.61 8.23
N THR A 175 -4.49 21.74 9.21
CA THR A 175 -4.24 23.00 9.92
C THR A 175 -3.15 23.87 9.28
N GLY A 176 -2.50 23.38 8.22
CA GLY A 176 -1.39 24.07 7.55
C GLY A 176 -0.11 24.17 8.39
N LYS A 177 0.00 23.40 9.47
CA LYS A 177 1.16 23.39 10.39
C LYS A 177 2.32 22.54 9.88
N ILE A 178 2.04 21.54 9.05
CA ILE A 178 3.09 20.74 8.41
C ILE A 178 3.45 21.40 7.09
N THR A 179 4.67 21.92 7.00
CA THR A 179 5.21 22.43 5.73
C THR A 179 5.90 21.30 4.94
N PRO A 180 5.96 21.38 3.59
CA PRO A 180 6.34 20.28 2.71
C PRO A 180 7.75 19.67 2.89
N ASN A 181 8.57 20.19 3.81
CA ASN A 181 10.00 19.85 3.93
C ASN A 181 10.35 19.00 5.17
N GLU A 182 9.42 18.70 6.07
CA GLU A 182 9.75 18.06 7.36
C GLU A 182 9.48 16.54 7.43
N ILE A 183 9.04 15.90 6.34
CA ILE A 183 8.54 14.50 6.38
C ILE A 183 9.64 13.46 6.08
N HIS A 184 10.91 13.87 5.99
CA HIS A 184 12.04 12.94 5.80
C HIS A 184 12.95 12.79 7.02
N SER A 185 12.50 13.18 8.21
CA SER A 185 13.34 13.15 9.40
C SER A 185 12.55 12.76 10.64
N THR A 186 11.89 11.60 10.62
CA THR A 186 11.51 10.92 11.86
C THR A 186 11.34 9.43 11.55
N THR A 187 12.48 8.82 11.24
CA THR A 187 12.71 7.39 11.47
C THR A 187 13.33 7.25 12.85
#